data_AF-A0A8D9DBL2-F1
#
_entry.id   AF-A0A8D9DBL2-F1
#
_cell.length_a   1.000
_cell.length_b   1.000
_cell.length_c   1.000
_cell.angle_alpha   90.00
_cell.angle_beta   90.00
_cell.angle_gamma   90.00
#
_symmetry.space_group_name_H-M   'P 1'
#
loop_
_entity.id
_entity.type
_entity.pdbx_description
1 polymer ?
#
loop_
_entity_poly.entity_id
_entity_poly.type
_entity_poly.pdbx_seq_one_letter_code
_entity_poly.pdbx_strand_id
1 'polypeptide(L)'
;MMFECRVAKEIWEMIPTRFYVSTNSSDNLVANINHLLVCAKQDKRELLNFFVGWNIWKMRNNISFHHKRDHILKVIHAAIRENQNWNEAMDSENPQEQATGTEGNQTESVHESDKSRAYGMRMWLLSVTVSD
;
A
#
# COMPACT_ATOMS: atom_id res chain seq x y z
N MET A 1 -6.68 -17.72 -1.87
CA MET A 1 -6.47 -17.51 -0.39
C MET A 1 -6.25 -16.07 0.10
N MET A 2 -5.64 -15.14 -0.66
CA MET A 2 -5.50 -13.71 -0.24
C MET A 2 -6.77 -12.89 -0.51
N PHE A 3 -7.61 -13.35 -1.43
CA PHE A 3 -8.86 -12.72 -1.83
C PHE A 3 -10.08 -13.50 -1.32
N GLU A 4 -9.92 -14.81 -1.09
CA GLU A 4 -11.07 -15.69 -0.87
C GLU A 4 -11.33 -16.04 0.58
N CYS A 5 -10.36 -15.84 1.48
CA CYS A 5 -10.57 -16.17 2.89
C CYS A 5 -11.52 -15.14 3.54
N ARG A 6 -12.34 -15.60 4.48
CA ARG A 6 -13.37 -14.78 5.13
C ARG A 6 -12.83 -13.43 5.64
N VAL A 7 -11.70 -13.46 6.35
CA VAL A 7 -11.08 -12.26 6.92
C VAL A 7 -10.64 -11.28 5.82
N ALA A 8 -10.10 -11.78 4.71
CA ALA A 8 -9.72 -10.92 3.59
C ALA A 8 -10.94 -10.26 2.95
N LYS A 9 -12.04 -11.01 2.73
CA LYS A 9 -13.29 -10.45 2.20
C LYS A 9 -13.83 -9.33 3.09
N GLU A 10 -13.86 -9.56 4.40
CA GLU A 10 -14.26 -8.54 5.38
C GLU A 10 -13.38 -7.28 5.28
N ILE A 11 -12.05 -7.44 5.13
CA ILE A 11 -11.14 -6.30 4.93
C ILE A 11 -11.49 -5.54 3.65
N TRP A 12 -11.70 -6.23 2.53
CA TRP A 12 -12.02 -5.60 1.26
C TRP A 12 -13.37 -4.85 1.29
N GLU A 13 -14.36 -5.37 2.02
CA GLU A 13 -15.67 -4.73 2.20
C GLU A 13 -15.63 -3.49 3.10
N MET A 14 -14.68 -3.43 4.04
CA MET A 14 -14.54 -2.30 4.97
C MET A 14 -13.74 -1.12 4.42
N ILE A 15 -13.06 -1.29 3.28
CA ILE A 15 -12.18 -0.27 2.72
C ILE A 15 -12.94 0.52 1.65
N PRO A 16 -12.75 1.85 1.58
CA PRO A 16 -13.40 2.69 0.57
C PRO A 16 -12.74 2.49 -0.80
N THR A 17 -12.93 1.32 -1.40
CA THR A 17 -12.39 0.96 -2.70
C THR A 17 -13.46 0.46 -3.66
N ARG A 18 -13.19 0.62 -4.96
CA ARG A 18 -13.99 0.07 -6.06
C ARG A 18 -13.61 -1.38 -6.38
N PHE A 19 -12.57 -1.92 -5.74
CA PHE A 19 -12.11 -3.27 -5.98
C PHE A 19 -13.06 -4.30 -5.35
N TYR A 20 -13.79 -5.02 -6.19
CA TYR A 20 -14.65 -6.11 -5.76
C TYR A 20 -13.95 -7.46 -5.94
N VAL A 21 -13.75 -8.15 -4.83
CA VAL A 21 -13.03 -9.43 -4.77
C VAL A 21 -13.65 -10.48 -5.69
N SER A 22 -14.98 -10.59 -5.70
CA SER A 22 -15.68 -11.67 -6.42
C SER A 22 -15.64 -11.54 -7.94
N THR A 23 -15.40 -10.35 -8.48
CA THR A 23 -15.33 -10.11 -9.94
C THR A 23 -13.89 -10.02 -10.45
N ASN A 24 -12.93 -9.65 -9.60
CA ASN A 24 -11.60 -9.26 -10.03
C ASN A 24 -10.48 -10.21 -9.55
N SER A 25 -10.80 -11.29 -8.84
CA SER A 25 -9.79 -12.26 -8.38
C SER A 25 -9.76 -13.52 -9.26
N SER A 26 -8.57 -13.89 -9.72
CA SER A 26 -8.26 -15.21 -10.30
C SER A 26 -7.72 -16.18 -9.24
N ASP A 27 -7.68 -17.47 -9.56
CA ASP A 27 -7.04 -18.50 -8.70
C ASP A 27 -5.52 -18.31 -8.60
N ASN A 28 -4.92 -17.55 -9.53
CA ASN A 28 -3.49 -17.32 -9.59
C ASN A 28 -3.09 -16.05 -8.80
N LEU A 29 -2.34 -16.24 -7.72
CA LEU A 29 -1.85 -15.15 -6.88
C LEU A 29 -0.99 -14.14 -7.66
N VAL A 30 -0.10 -14.61 -8.54
CA VAL A 30 0.78 -13.75 -9.33
C VAL A 30 -0.05 -12.89 -10.29
N ALA A 31 -1.07 -13.48 -10.92
CA ALA A 31 -1.98 -12.73 -11.78
C ALA A 31 -2.74 -11.64 -11.01
N ASN A 32 -3.21 -11.94 -9.79
CA ASN A 32 -3.90 -10.95 -8.95
C ASN A 32 -2.99 -9.81 -8.51
N ILE A 33 -1.73 -10.11 -8.13
CA ILE A 33 -0.75 -9.08 -7.77
C ILE A 33 -0.41 -8.22 -8.99
N ASN A 34 -0.18 -8.83 -10.15
CA ASN A 34 0.08 -8.10 -11.39
C ASN A 34 -1.11 -7.20 -11.75
N HIS A 35 -2.34 -7.69 -11.63
CA HIS A 35 -3.54 -6.87 -11.85
C HIS A 35 -3.57 -5.64 -10.92
N LEU A 36 -3.34 -5.83 -9.61
CA LEU A 36 -3.28 -4.72 -8.67
C LEU A 36 -2.18 -3.70 -9.02
N LEU A 37 -1.00 -4.17 -9.43
CA LEU A 37 0.11 -3.31 -9.86
C LEU A 37 -0.23 -2.53 -11.13
N VAL A 38 -0.84 -3.17 -12.12
CA VAL A 38 -1.27 -2.52 -13.36
C VAL A 38 -2.31 -1.44 -13.07
N CYS A 39 -3.34 -1.76 -12.27
CA CYS A 39 -4.35 -0.78 -11.86
C CYS A 39 -3.73 0.39 -11.11
N ALA A 40 -2.83 0.13 -10.16
CA ALA A 40 -2.15 1.16 -9.37
C ALA A 40 -1.27 2.09 -10.23
N LYS A 41 -0.68 1.58 -11.33
CA LYS A 41 0.06 2.41 -12.30
C LYS A 41 -0.86 3.31 -13.13
N GLN A 42 -2.05 2.83 -13.46
CA GLN A 42 -3.00 3.56 -14.32
C GLN A 42 -3.79 4.62 -13.55
N ASP A 43 -4.18 4.32 -12.32
CA ASP A 43 -4.97 5.23 -11.48
C ASP A 43 -4.43 5.22 -10.04
N LYS A 44 -3.96 6.39 -9.57
CA LYS A 44 -3.48 6.56 -8.20
C LYS A 44 -4.53 6.19 -7.14
N ARG A 45 -5.82 6.26 -7.48
CA ARG A 45 -6.91 5.85 -6.58
C ARG A 45 -6.92 4.34 -6.32
N GLU A 46 -6.37 3.56 -7.24
CA GLU A 46 -6.25 2.11 -7.14
C GLU A 46 -5.00 1.67 -6.35
N LEU A 47 -4.10 2.60 -6.03
CA LEU A 47 -2.91 2.32 -5.23
C LEU A 47 -3.24 1.81 -3.82
N LEU A 48 -4.37 2.29 -3.25
CA LEU A 48 -4.88 1.77 -1.99
C LEU A 48 -5.11 0.26 -2.07
N ASN A 49 -5.60 -0.26 -3.19
CA ASN A 49 -5.85 -1.70 -3.37
C ASN A 49 -4.57 -2.51 -3.30
N PHE A 50 -3.50 -1.99 -3.87
CA PHE A 50 -2.19 -2.62 -3.75
C PHE A 50 -1.73 -2.69 -2.29
N PHE A 51 -1.79 -1.58 -1.54
CA PHE A 51 -1.40 -1.58 -0.12
C PHE A 51 -2.30 -2.47 0.75
N VAL A 52 -3.59 -2.59 0.43
CA VAL A 52 -4.49 -3.53 1.11
C VAL A 52 -4.07 -4.97 0.86
N GLY A 53 -3.85 -5.35 -0.40
CA GLY A 53 -3.35 -6.67 -0.75
C GLY A 53 -2.03 -6.99 -0.03
N TRP A 54 -1.11 -6.02 -0.01
CA TRP A 54 0.16 -6.13 0.70
C TRP A 54 -0.01 -6.36 2.21
N ASN A 55 -0.90 -5.63 2.88
CA ASN A 55 -1.14 -5.79 4.31
C ASN A 55 -1.86 -7.10 4.65
N ILE A 56 -2.78 -7.58 3.79
CA ILE A 56 -3.38 -8.90 3.93
C ILE A 56 -2.32 -10.00 3.80
N TRP A 57 -1.39 -9.87 2.83
CA TRP A 57 -0.26 -10.79 2.68
C TRP A 57 0.62 -10.84 3.93
N LYS A 58 1.02 -9.67 4.45
CA LYS A 58 1.81 -9.56 5.69
C LYS A 58 1.09 -10.23 6.87
N MET A 59 -0.20 -9.96 7.05
CA MET A 59 -1.01 -10.59 8.10
C MET A 59 -1.01 -12.12 7.98
N ARG A 60 -1.20 -12.66 6.77
CA ARG A 60 -1.16 -14.12 6.53
C ARG A 60 0.19 -14.70 6.91
N ASN A 61 1.28 -14.07 6.48
CA ASN A 61 2.63 -14.53 6.81
C ASN A 61 2.89 -14.46 8.32
N ASN A 62 2.38 -13.44 9.01
CA ASN A 62 2.53 -13.31 10.46
C ASN A 62 1.86 -14.48 11.22
N ILE A 63 0.74 -14.98 10.70
CA ILE A 63 0.09 -16.19 11.22
C ILE A 63 0.98 -17.42 10.96
N SER A 64 1.48 -17.59 9.73
CA SER A 64 2.27 -18.77 9.36
C SER A 64 3.63 -18.86 10.04
N PHE A 65 4.32 -17.74 10.25
CA PHE A 65 5.69 -17.73 10.77
C PHE A 65 5.80 -17.33 12.24
N HIS A 66 4.88 -16.50 12.74
CA HIS A 66 4.92 -15.97 14.11
C HIS A 66 3.72 -16.39 14.96
N HIS A 67 2.78 -17.18 14.41
CA HIS A 67 1.55 -17.62 15.07
C HIS A 67 0.73 -16.45 15.65
N LYS A 68 0.90 -15.26 15.07
CA LYS A 68 0.31 -14.01 15.55
C LYS A 68 -0.83 -13.58 14.64
N ARG A 69 -1.99 -13.33 15.23
CA ARG A 69 -3.14 -12.76 14.53
C ARG A 69 -3.15 -11.26 14.72
N ASP A 70 -3.10 -10.52 13.62
CA ASP A 70 -3.34 -9.08 13.63
C ASP A 70 -4.85 -8.79 13.57
N HIS A 71 -5.27 -7.75 14.27
CA HIS A 71 -6.65 -7.28 14.24
C HIS A 71 -6.97 -6.66 12.89
N ILE A 72 -8.15 -6.94 12.32
CA ILE A 72 -8.56 -6.45 11.00
C ILE A 72 -8.41 -4.93 10.86
N LEU A 73 -8.90 -4.16 11.83
CA LEU A 73 -8.77 -2.69 11.80
C LEU A 73 -7.31 -2.21 11.75
N LYS A 74 -6.38 -2.95 12.38
CA LYS A 74 -4.95 -2.61 12.33
C LYS A 74 -4.40 -2.78 10.91
N VAL A 75 -4.84 -3.82 10.20
CA VAL A 75 -4.46 -4.08 8.80
C VAL A 75 -5.00 -2.98 7.89
N ILE A 76 -6.27 -2.58 8.09
CA ILE A 76 -6.92 -1.51 7.33
C ILE A 76 -6.20 -0.18 7.56
N HIS A 77 -5.98 0.22 8.82
CA HIS A 77 -5.30 1.48 9.14
C HIS A 77 -3.86 1.50 8.62
N ALA A 78 -3.15 0.37 8.66
CA ALA A 78 -1.81 0.27 8.10
C ALA A 78 -1.81 0.52 6.59
N ALA A 79 -2.75 -0.08 5.85
CA ALA A 79 -2.87 0.12 4.40
C ALA A 79 -3.19 1.58 4.04
N ILE A 80 -4.13 2.21 4.76
CA ILE A 80 -4.48 3.62 4.55
C ILE A 80 -3.27 4.52 4.82
N ARG A 81 -2.55 4.30 5.92
CA ARG A 81 -1.35 5.06 6.26
C ARG A 81 -0.24 4.90 5.22
N GLU A 82 0.03 3.67 4.78
CA GLU A 82 1.03 3.43 3.73
C GLU A 82 0.67 4.15 2.43
N ASN A 83 -0.61 4.17 2.05
CA ASN A 83 -1.09 4.93 0.90
C ASN A 83 -0.96 6.45 1.08
N GLN A 84 -1.26 6.99 2.27
CA GLN A 84 -1.07 8.42 2.58
C GLN A 84 0.40 8.82 2.50
N ASN A 85 1.27 8.09 3.18
CA ASN A 85 2.71 8.33 3.17
C ASN A 85 3.30 8.28 1.74
N TRP A 86 2.79 7.36 0.91
CA TRP A 86 3.19 7.29 -0.50
C TRP A 86 2.79 8.54 -1.28
N ASN A 87 1.53 8.97 -1.15
CA ASN A 87 1.05 10.17 -1.84
C ASN A 87 1.82 11.42 -1.40
N GLU A 88 2.04 11.58 -0.09
CA GLU A 88 2.85 12.68 0.46
C GLU A 88 4.27 12.71 -0.12
N ALA A 89 4.92 11.54 -0.21
CA ALA A 89 6.26 11.43 -0.81
C ALA A 89 6.24 11.81 -2.30
N MET A 90 5.24 11.36 -3.05
CA MET A 90 5.11 11.68 -4.47
C MET A 90 4.80 13.17 -4.73
N ASP A 91 4.01 13.81 -3.86
CA ASP A 91 3.67 15.22 -3.99
C ASP A 91 4.87 16.13 -3.59
N SER A 92 5.68 15.70 -2.62
CA SER A 92 6.91 16.40 -2.22
C SER A 92 8.02 16.40 -3.28
N GLU A 93 7.94 15.54 -4.30
CA GLU A 93 8.88 15.46 -5.43
C GLU A 93 8.45 16.30 -6.64
N ASN A 94 7.35 17.04 -6.56
CA ASN A 94 6.90 17.99 -7.60
C ASN A 94 7.33 19.42 -7.22
N PRO A 95 8.55 19.88 -7.55
CA PRO A 95 8.93 21.27 -7.35
C PRO A 95 8.23 22.15 -8.40
N GLN A 96 6.96 22.47 -8.18
CA GLN A 96 6.39 23.72 -8.70
C GLN A 96 6.06 24.66 -7.54
N GLU A 97 6.92 25.66 -7.41
CA GLU A 97 6.62 27.03 -6.98
C GLU A 97 5.77 27.19 -5.72
N GLN A 98 6.41 27.03 -4.56
CA GLN A 98 6.12 27.92 -3.43
C GLN A 98 7.42 28.51 -2.88
N ALA A 99 7.91 29.51 -3.60
CA ALA A 99 8.60 30.61 -2.93
C ALA A 99 7.57 31.31 -2.04
N THR A 100 7.70 31.12 -0.72
CA THR A 100 7.81 32.14 0.33
C THR A 100 7.15 31.68 1.63
N GLY A 101 7.95 31.58 2.69
CA GLY A 101 7.52 32.03 4.03
C GLY A 101 7.30 30.97 5.11
N THR A 102 8.35 30.75 5.91
CA THR A 102 8.34 30.78 7.39
C THR A 102 7.92 29.54 8.20
N GLU A 103 8.96 28.86 8.72
CA GLU A 103 9.20 28.29 10.06
C GLU A 103 8.12 27.49 10.83
N GLY A 104 8.52 26.32 11.38
CA GLY A 104 7.81 25.68 12.50
C GLY A 104 8.14 24.21 12.84
N ASN A 105 9.31 23.98 13.45
CA ASN A 105 9.70 22.95 14.45
C ASN A 105 9.01 21.55 14.59
N GLN A 106 9.90 20.53 14.62
CA GLN A 106 9.94 19.34 15.49
C GLN A 106 8.87 18.23 15.35
N THR A 107 9.18 17.20 14.54
CA THR A 107 8.78 15.77 14.76
C THR A 107 9.56 14.80 13.84
N GLU A 108 10.90 14.79 13.90
CA GLU A 108 11.70 14.13 12.86
C GLU A 108 11.94 12.61 13.03
N SER A 109 11.84 12.03 14.24
CA SER A 109 12.33 10.64 14.42
C SER A 109 11.37 9.52 13.96
N VAL A 110 10.05 9.75 13.96
CA VAL A 110 9.06 8.75 13.49
C VAL A 110 8.84 8.86 11.98
N HIS A 111 8.97 10.07 11.44
CA HIS A 111 8.67 10.37 10.04
C HIS A 111 9.79 9.90 9.09
N GLU A 112 11.03 9.86 9.56
CA GLU A 112 12.19 9.49 8.73
C GLU A 112 12.27 7.98 8.43
N SER A 113 11.83 7.13 9.36
CA SER A 113 11.70 5.68 9.17
C SER A 113 10.65 5.34 8.11
N ASP A 114 9.50 6.01 8.17
CA ASP A 114 8.40 5.81 7.22
C ASP A 114 8.75 6.37 5.83
N LYS A 115 9.48 7.49 5.75
CA LYS A 115 10.05 8.01 4.49
C LYS A 115 11.05 7.05 3.87
N SER A 116 12.00 6.52 4.66
CA SER A 116 12.98 5.55 4.16
C SER A 116 12.33 4.29 3.59
N ARG A 117 11.22 3.84 4.17
CA ARG A 117 10.45 2.70 3.63
C ARG A 117 9.73 3.05 2.32
N ALA A 118 9.18 4.26 2.19
CA ALA A 118 8.59 4.73 0.94
C ALA A 118 9.63 4.86 -0.19
N TYR A 119 10.80 5.44 0.11
CA TYR A 119 11.92 5.53 -0.84
C TYR A 119 12.44 4.14 -1.24
N GLY A 120 12.56 3.20 -0.31
CA GLY A 120 12.95 1.83 -0.59
C GLY A 120 11.98 1.10 -1.52
N MET A 121 10.67 1.27 -1.29
CA MET A 121 9.62 0.69 -2.14
C MET A 121 9.62 1.30 -3.55
N ARG A 122 9.91 2.60 -3.68
CA ARG A 122 10.05 3.30 -4.97
C ARG A 122 11.29 2.83 -5.73
N MET A 123 12.45 2.74 -5.08
CA MET A 123 13.68 2.22 -5.71
C MET A 123 13.50 0.79 -6.19
N TRP A 124 12.74 -0.02 -5.45
CA TRP A 124 12.37 -1.38 -5.89
C TRP A 124 11.41 -1.38 -7.09
N LEU A 125 10.38 -0.53 -7.10
CA LEU A 125 9.47 -0.43 -8.26
C LEU A 125 10.19 0.10 -9.51
N LEU A 126 11.11 1.06 -9.35
CA LEU A 126 11.91 1.60 -10.46
C LEU A 126 12.92 0.58 -10.99
N SER A 127 13.56 -0.23 -10.14
CA SER A 127 14.49 -1.27 -10.60
C SER A 127 13.77 -2.39 -11.37
N VAL A 128 12.52 -2.68 -11.02
CA VAL A 128 11.66 -3.60 -11.76
C VAL A 128 11.21 -3.02 -13.13
N THR A 129 11.28 -1.70 -13.33
CA THR A 129 10.93 -1.05 -14.61
C THR A 129 12.10 -0.84 -15.58
N VAL A 130 13.35 -1.13 -15.19
CA VAL A 130 14.54 -0.92 -16.04
C VAL A 130 15.05 -2.23 -16.68
N SER A 131 14.36 -3.36 -16.47
CA SER A 131 14.63 -4.61 -17.17
C SER A 131 13.63 -4.82 -18.31
N ASP A 132 13.76 -3.99 -19.36
CA ASP A 132 13.33 -4.30 -20.73
C ASP A 132 14.54 -4.09 -21.65
#